data_AF-A0A0F9FML5-F1
#
_entry.id   AF-A0A0F9FML5-F1
#
_cell.length_a   1.000
_cell.length_b   1.000
_cell.length_c   1.000
_cell.angle_alpha   90.00
_cell.angle_beta   90.00
_cell.angle_gamma   90.00
#
_symmetry.space_group_name_H-M   'P 1'
#
loop_
_entity.id
_entity.type
_entity.pdbx_description
1 polymer ?
#
loop_
_entity_poly.entity_id
_entity_poly.type
_entity_poly.pdbx_seq_one_letter_code
_entity_poly.pdbx_strand_id
1 'polypeptide(L)'
;DKTFSFKQIKFFNEITGEIEASGIKIPKKHLANSAGVLDLPESYYDLVRPGIMIYGLYPSPEVKRSIKLKPAMTLRSKISYLKLTPGGTPISYGRTFYTNGDLLVATLPLGYADGYSRQLSNQGYVVVKGQRAPIIGRVCMDMCMIDVSKVTNVLPGDDVTAFGDDPSVDNIARRMGSINYEVVCSVGKRVPRIYL
;
A
#
# COMPACT_ATOMS: atom_id res chain seq x y z
N ASP A 1 -12.25 -15.94 -13.46
CA ASP A 1 -12.62 -16.15 -14.88
C ASP A 1 -11.65 -15.36 -15.75
N LYS A 2 -11.10 -15.95 -16.84
CA LYS A 2 -10.18 -15.30 -17.78
C LYS A 2 -10.77 -15.16 -19.20
N THR A 3 -12.03 -15.51 -19.37
CA THR A 3 -12.71 -15.56 -20.68
C THR A 3 -12.61 -14.23 -21.43
N PHE A 4 -12.82 -13.10 -20.74
CA PHE A 4 -12.73 -11.79 -21.39
C PHE A 4 -11.30 -11.46 -21.84
N SER A 5 -10.28 -11.79 -21.03
CA SER A 5 -8.89 -11.58 -21.40
C SER A 5 -8.47 -12.38 -22.63
N PHE A 6 -8.96 -13.63 -22.76
CA PHE A 6 -8.73 -14.41 -23.99
C PHE A 6 -9.43 -13.80 -25.23
N LYS A 7 -10.60 -13.19 -25.06
CA LYS A 7 -11.24 -12.42 -26.15
C LYS A 7 -10.39 -11.23 -26.57
N GLN A 8 -9.79 -10.51 -25.61
CA GLN A 8 -8.88 -9.40 -25.91
C GLN A 8 -7.62 -9.86 -26.66
N ILE A 9 -7.05 -11.00 -26.28
CA ILE A 9 -5.91 -11.62 -27.00
C ILE A 9 -6.31 -11.97 -28.43
N LYS A 10 -7.48 -12.60 -28.62
CA LYS A 10 -8.00 -12.93 -29.95
C LYS A 10 -8.16 -11.68 -30.82
N PHE A 11 -8.82 -10.65 -30.30
CA PHE A 11 -9.03 -9.39 -31.00
C PHE A 11 -7.71 -8.69 -31.35
N PHE A 12 -6.73 -8.70 -30.44
CA PHE A 12 -5.40 -8.16 -30.71
C PHE A 12 -4.69 -8.90 -31.86
N ASN A 13 -4.81 -10.23 -31.91
CA ASN A 13 -4.26 -11.05 -33.00
C ASN A 13 -4.96 -10.77 -34.35
N GLU A 14 -6.29 -10.63 -34.35
CA GLU A 14 -7.06 -10.30 -35.55
C GLU A 14 -6.61 -8.95 -36.14
N ILE A 15 -6.60 -7.89 -35.33
CA ILE A 15 -6.21 -6.54 -35.79
C ILE A 15 -4.74 -6.49 -36.23
N THR A 16 -3.82 -7.09 -35.47
CA THR A 16 -2.41 -7.09 -35.87
C THR A 16 -2.15 -7.91 -37.13
N GLY A 17 -2.90 -9.00 -37.33
CA GLY A 17 -2.85 -9.79 -38.56
C GLY A 17 -3.37 -9.01 -39.77
N GLU A 18 -4.46 -8.26 -39.65
CA GLU A 18 -4.99 -7.41 -40.73
C GLU A 18 -4.00 -6.30 -41.13
N ILE A 19 -3.37 -5.66 -40.15
CA ILE A 19 -2.34 -4.64 -40.40
C ILE A 19 -1.15 -5.25 -41.15
N GLU A 20 -0.66 -6.41 -40.71
CA GLU A 20 0.46 -7.10 -41.36
C GLU A 20 0.09 -7.57 -42.77
N ALA A 21 -1.14 -8.04 -43.00
CA ALA A 21 -1.65 -8.42 -44.31
C ALA A 21 -1.76 -7.24 -45.29
N SER A 22 -1.90 -6.01 -44.79
CA SER A 22 -1.88 -4.78 -45.59
C SER A 22 -0.47 -4.33 -46.01
N GLY A 23 0.58 -5.09 -45.64
CA GLY A 23 1.98 -4.79 -45.94
C GLY A 23 2.67 -3.90 -44.91
N ILE A 24 2.00 -3.55 -43.81
CA ILE A 24 2.58 -2.74 -42.72
C ILE A 24 3.27 -3.66 -41.71
N LYS A 25 4.58 -3.48 -41.52
CA LYS A 25 5.33 -4.22 -40.51
C LYS A 25 5.16 -3.59 -39.12
N ILE A 26 4.65 -4.36 -38.17
CA ILE A 26 4.62 -3.97 -36.75
C ILE A 26 5.96 -4.36 -36.10
N PRO A 27 6.76 -3.41 -35.58
CA PRO A 27 8.10 -3.72 -35.10
C PRO A 27 8.12 -4.51 -33.78
N LYS A 28 7.20 -4.21 -32.87
CA LYS A 28 7.06 -4.87 -31.57
C LYS A 28 5.60 -4.91 -31.13
N LYS A 29 5.13 -6.07 -30.71
CA LYS A 29 3.80 -6.33 -30.15
C LYS A 29 3.93 -6.64 -28.66
N HIS A 30 3.03 -6.08 -27.86
CA HIS A 30 3.02 -6.31 -26.42
C HIS A 30 1.62 -6.14 -25.84
N LEU A 31 1.24 -7.02 -24.91
CA LEU A 31 -0.10 -6.99 -24.29
C LEU A 31 -0.05 -7.20 -22.78
N ALA A 32 0.75 -8.17 -22.30
CA ALA A 32 0.82 -8.56 -20.90
C ALA A 32 1.24 -7.40 -19.96
N ASN A 33 0.38 -7.06 -19.00
CA ASN A 33 0.77 -6.35 -17.78
C ASN A 33 1.24 -7.38 -16.71
N SER A 34 1.47 -6.95 -15.47
CA SER A 34 1.85 -7.88 -14.37
C SER A 34 0.89 -9.07 -14.20
N ALA A 35 -0.42 -8.88 -14.40
CA ALA A 35 -1.38 -9.98 -14.30
C ALA A 35 -1.27 -10.93 -15.50
N GLY A 36 -1.09 -10.38 -16.71
CA GLY A 36 -0.80 -11.16 -17.90
C GLY A 36 0.47 -12.01 -17.76
N VAL A 37 1.53 -11.44 -17.16
CA VAL A 37 2.78 -12.14 -16.85
C VAL A 37 2.61 -13.30 -15.86
N LEU A 38 1.62 -13.25 -14.97
CA LEU A 38 1.40 -14.33 -14.00
C LEU A 38 0.44 -15.40 -14.50
N ASP A 39 -0.57 -15.01 -15.28
CA ASP A 39 -1.71 -15.88 -15.60
C ASP A 39 -1.85 -16.25 -17.08
N LEU A 40 -1.32 -15.45 -18.00
CA LEU A 40 -1.63 -15.51 -19.45
C LEU A 40 -0.36 -15.47 -20.31
N PRO A 41 0.45 -16.55 -20.36
CA PRO A 41 1.63 -16.65 -21.21
C PRO A 41 1.37 -16.35 -22.70
N GLU A 42 0.15 -16.58 -23.18
CA GLU A 42 -0.30 -16.30 -24.55
C GLU A 42 -0.27 -14.80 -24.91
N SER A 43 -0.12 -13.91 -23.90
CA SER A 43 -0.10 -12.46 -24.08
C SER A 43 1.30 -11.83 -24.15
N TYR A 44 2.37 -12.63 -24.23
CA TYR A 44 3.75 -12.13 -24.10
C TYR A 44 4.30 -11.47 -25.36
N TYR A 45 3.93 -11.95 -26.55
CA TYR A 45 4.38 -11.42 -27.84
C TYR A 45 5.89 -11.09 -27.85
N ASP A 46 6.30 -9.91 -28.34
CA ASP A 46 7.70 -9.49 -28.36
C ASP A 46 8.17 -8.94 -27.01
N LEU A 47 7.27 -8.35 -26.23
CA LEU A 47 7.58 -7.67 -24.96
C LEU A 47 6.41 -7.82 -23.96
N VAL A 48 6.76 -7.87 -22.68
CA VAL A 48 5.82 -7.75 -21.55
C VAL A 48 6.01 -6.42 -20.82
N ARG A 49 4.97 -5.96 -20.11
CA ARG A 49 4.98 -4.68 -19.38
C ARG A 49 4.62 -4.87 -17.88
N PRO A 50 5.44 -5.63 -17.12
CA PRO A 50 5.26 -5.71 -15.69
C PRO A 50 5.44 -4.33 -15.05
N GLY A 51 4.52 -3.95 -14.18
CA GLY A 51 4.59 -2.70 -13.41
C GLY A 51 4.66 -3.03 -11.93
N ILE A 52 3.50 -3.24 -11.31
CA ILE A 52 3.38 -3.46 -9.86
C ILE A 52 4.23 -4.62 -9.32
N MET A 53 4.47 -5.66 -10.13
CA MET A 53 5.24 -6.82 -9.69
C MET A 53 6.74 -6.52 -9.61
N ILE A 54 7.24 -5.50 -10.33
CA ILE A 54 8.61 -5.00 -10.18
C ILE A 54 8.81 -4.44 -8.77
N TYR A 55 7.77 -3.82 -8.19
CA TYR A 55 7.78 -3.33 -6.81
C TYR A 55 7.48 -4.41 -5.77
N GLY A 56 7.41 -5.68 -6.20
CA GLY A 56 7.19 -6.81 -5.33
C GLY A 56 5.73 -7.00 -4.87
N LEU A 57 4.78 -6.41 -5.59
CA LEU A 57 3.36 -6.41 -5.25
C LEU A 57 2.54 -7.16 -6.30
N TYR A 58 1.59 -7.98 -5.85
CA TYR A 58 0.71 -8.72 -6.76
C TYR A 58 -0.38 -7.79 -7.33
N PRO A 59 -0.74 -7.92 -8.62
CA PRO A 59 -1.74 -7.07 -9.26
C PRO A 59 -3.18 -7.29 -8.77
N SER A 60 -3.50 -8.48 -8.25
CA SER A 60 -4.78 -8.76 -7.60
C SER A 60 -4.68 -9.98 -6.68
N PRO A 61 -5.68 -10.25 -5.83
CA PRO A 61 -5.75 -11.49 -5.05
C PRO A 61 -5.99 -12.75 -5.91
N GLU A 62 -6.49 -12.58 -7.13
CA GLU A 62 -6.97 -13.67 -7.99
C GLU A 62 -5.90 -14.25 -8.92
N VAL A 63 -4.76 -13.57 -9.06
CA VAL A 63 -3.67 -14.07 -9.92
C VAL A 63 -2.94 -15.24 -9.29
N LYS A 64 -2.38 -16.11 -10.14
CA LYS A 64 -1.47 -17.17 -9.71
C LYS A 64 -0.26 -16.56 -9.02
N ARG A 65 0.15 -17.17 -7.92
CA ARG A 65 1.39 -16.83 -7.19
C ARG A 65 2.55 -17.75 -7.61
N SER A 66 2.71 -17.92 -8.93
CA SER A 66 3.76 -18.75 -9.53
C SER A 66 5.16 -18.19 -9.30
N ILE A 67 5.28 -16.88 -9.05
CA ILE A 67 6.53 -16.18 -8.78
C ILE A 67 6.42 -15.56 -7.38
N LYS A 68 7.41 -15.83 -6.51
CA LYS A 68 7.48 -15.21 -5.19
C LYS A 68 7.96 -13.76 -5.31
N LEU A 69 7.04 -12.81 -5.15
CA LEU A 69 7.35 -11.38 -5.10
C LEU A 69 7.79 -10.94 -3.70
N LYS A 70 8.78 -10.04 -3.63
CA LYS A 70 9.26 -9.42 -2.39
C LYS A 70 9.01 -7.91 -2.42
N PRO A 71 8.12 -7.36 -1.57
CA PRO A 71 7.84 -5.93 -1.53
C PRO A 71 9.10 -5.09 -1.37
N ALA A 72 9.22 -4.04 -2.20
CA ALA A 72 10.41 -3.18 -2.24
C ALA A 72 10.31 -1.91 -1.37
N MET A 73 9.11 -1.54 -0.94
CA MET A 73 8.86 -0.28 -0.22
C MET A 73 8.44 -0.52 1.22
N THR A 74 9.06 0.19 2.15
CA THR A 74 8.63 0.32 3.55
C THR A 74 8.47 1.80 3.88
N LEU A 75 7.33 2.20 4.43
CA LEU A 75 7.12 3.55 4.95
C LEU A 75 7.34 3.55 6.46
N ARG A 76 8.27 4.40 6.91
CA ARG A 76 8.59 4.56 8.33
C ARG A 76 8.38 6.00 8.78
N SER A 77 8.11 6.14 10.08
CA SER A 77 8.12 7.41 10.81
C SER A 77 8.82 7.19 12.15
N LYS A 78 8.81 8.20 13.01
CA LYS A 78 9.33 8.13 14.37
C LYS A 78 8.29 8.64 15.36
N ILE A 79 8.39 8.21 16.61
CA ILE A 79 7.60 8.82 17.68
C ILE A 79 8.13 10.23 17.95
N SER A 80 7.30 11.25 17.72
CA SER A 80 7.67 12.65 18.00
C SER A 80 7.38 13.06 19.44
N TYR A 81 6.35 12.46 20.05
CA TYR A 81 5.90 12.80 21.40
C TYR A 81 5.16 11.63 22.03
N LEU A 82 5.29 11.50 23.36
CA LEU A 82 4.59 10.52 24.19
C LEU A 82 3.90 11.22 25.35
N LYS A 83 2.66 10.82 25.65
CA LYS A 83 1.94 11.29 26.82
C LYS A 83 1.04 10.22 27.42
N LEU A 84 1.00 10.16 28.75
CA LEU A 84 -0.05 9.45 29.46
C LEU A 84 -1.34 10.28 29.37
N THR A 85 -2.42 9.68 28.90
CA THR A 85 -3.69 10.35 28.66
C THR A 85 -4.78 9.70 29.51
N PRO A 86 -5.43 10.44 30.42
CA PRO A 86 -6.47 9.89 31.29
C PRO A 86 -7.66 9.33 30.53
N GLY A 87 -8.39 8.40 31.16
CA GLY A 87 -9.68 7.90 30.66
C GLY A 87 -10.70 9.01 30.35
N GLY A 88 -11.52 8.82 29.31
CA GLY A 88 -12.54 9.77 28.88
C GLY A 88 -12.00 10.97 28.07
N THR A 89 -10.71 10.99 27.74
CA THR A 89 -10.10 12.08 26.97
C THR A 89 -10.35 11.90 25.47
N PRO A 90 -10.85 12.92 24.75
CA PRO A 90 -11.00 12.85 23.31
C PRO A 90 -9.64 12.95 22.59
N ILE A 91 -9.47 12.18 21.52
CA ILE A 91 -8.26 12.21 20.67
C ILE A 91 -8.59 12.67 19.26
N SER A 92 -7.79 13.62 18.76
CA SER A 92 -7.86 14.17 17.40
C SER A 92 -9.16 14.93 17.08
N TYR A 93 -9.30 15.31 15.81
CA TYR A 93 -10.42 16.10 15.31
C TYR A 93 -11.76 15.38 15.38
N GLY A 94 -12.80 16.16 15.68
CA GLY A 94 -14.18 15.67 15.74
C GLY A 94 -14.46 14.74 16.93
N ARG A 95 -13.47 14.53 17.81
CA ARG A 95 -13.60 13.68 19.01
C ARG A 95 -14.16 12.29 18.65
N THR A 96 -13.66 11.69 17.56
CA THR A 96 -14.14 10.39 17.06
C THR A 96 -13.55 9.20 17.81
N PHE A 97 -12.69 9.45 18.81
CA PHE A 97 -12.14 8.46 19.71
C PHE A 97 -12.05 9.08 21.11
N TYR A 98 -12.42 8.30 22.12
CA TYR A 98 -12.24 8.62 23.53
C TYR A 98 -11.44 7.50 24.18
N THR A 99 -10.48 7.86 25.03
CA THR A 99 -9.70 6.88 25.79
C THR A 99 -10.61 6.08 26.72
N ASN A 100 -10.39 4.76 26.79
CA ASN A 100 -11.05 3.87 27.74
C ASN A 100 -10.04 3.48 28.83
N GLY A 101 -10.10 4.15 29.97
CA GLY A 101 -9.02 4.15 30.95
C GLY A 101 -7.80 4.93 30.47
N ASP A 102 -6.74 4.88 31.27
CA ASP A 102 -5.51 5.61 30.98
C ASP A 102 -4.75 4.93 29.84
N LEU A 103 -4.42 5.70 28.79
CA LEU A 103 -3.66 5.22 27.62
C LEU A 103 -2.34 5.98 27.49
N LEU A 104 -1.27 5.27 27.13
CA LEU A 104 -0.05 5.89 26.63
C LEU A 104 -0.20 6.17 25.14
N VAL A 105 -0.29 7.45 24.79
CA VAL A 105 -0.54 7.91 23.42
C VAL A 105 0.74 8.47 22.83
N ALA A 106 1.10 7.99 21.63
CA ALA A 106 2.20 8.53 20.85
C ALA A 106 1.69 9.37 19.67
N THR A 107 2.41 10.44 19.35
CA THR A 107 2.18 11.26 18.15
C THR A 107 3.24 10.97 17.10
N LEU A 108 2.81 10.71 15.87
CA LEU A 108 3.68 10.49 14.72
C LEU A 108 3.62 11.69 13.77
N PRO A 109 4.76 12.20 13.27
CA PRO A 109 4.82 13.14 12.17
C PRO A 109 4.59 12.38 10.86
N LEU A 110 3.34 11.95 10.66
CA LEU A 110 2.86 11.22 9.49
C LEU A 110 1.37 11.47 9.34
N GLY A 111 0.96 12.07 8.22
CA GLY A 111 -0.44 12.36 7.92
C GLY A 111 -0.82 12.12 6.46
N TYR A 112 -2.03 12.57 6.11
CA TYR A 112 -2.56 12.34 4.76
C TYR A 112 -1.85 13.15 3.67
N ALA A 113 -1.16 14.25 3.99
CA ALA A 113 -0.33 14.98 3.03
C ALA A 113 0.97 14.23 2.67
N ASP A 114 1.38 13.27 3.52
CA ASP A 114 2.51 12.37 3.26
C ASP A 114 2.10 11.13 2.45
N GLY A 115 0.79 10.94 2.25
CA GLY A 115 0.22 9.75 1.61
C GLY A 115 -0.36 8.72 2.57
N TYR A 116 -0.34 8.98 3.89
CA TYR A 116 -0.94 8.06 4.86
C TYR A 116 -2.44 8.33 4.97
N SER A 117 -3.24 7.51 4.29
CA SER A 117 -4.64 7.80 4.00
C SER A 117 -5.48 8.13 5.24
N ARG A 118 -6.31 9.18 5.10
CA ARG A 118 -7.29 9.57 6.12
C ARG A 118 -8.32 8.47 6.40
N GLN A 119 -8.55 7.56 5.45
CA GLN A 119 -9.40 6.38 5.65
C GLN A 119 -8.91 5.52 6.82
N LEU A 120 -7.61 5.50 7.14
CA LEU A 120 -7.05 4.69 8.23
C LEU A 120 -7.43 5.19 9.64
N SER A 121 -8.12 6.31 9.76
CA SER A 121 -8.64 6.85 11.03
C SER A 121 -9.44 5.79 11.79
N ASN A 122 -9.11 5.53 13.05
CA ASN A 122 -9.74 4.53 13.93
C ASN A 122 -9.74 3.07 13.42
N GLN A 123 -9.06 2.75 12.33
CA GLN A 123 -9.04 1.38 11.78
C GLN A 123 -7.66 0.89 11.33
N GLY A 124 -6.69 1.78 11.15
CA GLY A 124 -5.32 1.43 10.85
C GLY A 124 -4.54 1.00 12.09
N TYR A 125 -3.34 0.47 11.87
CA TYR A 125 -2.34 0.28 12.90
C TYR A 125 -0.94 0.47 12.29
N VAL A 126 0.03 0.71 13.14
CA VAL A 126 1.46 0.74 12.81
C VAL A 126 2.20 -0.27 13.68
N VAL A 127 3.46 -0.53 13.39
CA VAL A 127 4.31 -1.40 14.21
C VAL A 127 5.42 -0.60 14.88
N VAL A 128 5.52 -0.72 16.20
CA VAL A 128 6.54 -0.10 17.05
C VAL A 128 7.19 -1.20 17.88
N LYS A 129 8.52 -1.35 17.82
CA LYS A 129 9.26 -2.44 18.50
C LYS A 129 8.66 -3.83 18.31
N GLY A 130 8.20 -4.13 17.09
CA GLY A 130 7.57 -5.41 16.75
C GLY A 130 6.14 -5.60 17.26
N GLN A 131 5.56 -4.58 17.92
CA GLN A 131 4.20 -4.63 18.44
C GLN A 131 3.26 -3.72 17.64
N ARG A 132 2.04 -4.18 17.39
CA ARG A 132 1.00 -3.41 16.70
C ARG A 132 0.40 -2.34 17.62
N ALA A 133 0.41 -1.10 17.16
CA ALA A 133 -0.18 0.04 17.84
C ALA A 133 -1.31 0.62 16.96
N PRO A 134 -2.58 0.59 17.40
CA PRO A 134 -3.70 1.06 16.58
C PRO A 134 -3.68 2.58 16.42
N ILE A 135 -4.11 3.06 15.25
CA ILE A 135 -4.39 4.49 15.03
C ILE A 135 -5.65 4.87 15.82
N ILE A 136 -5.53 5.89 16.67
CA ILE A 136 -6.64 6.39 17.50
C ILE A 136 -6.99 7.83 17.14
N GLY A 137 -8.27 8.07 16.88
CA GLY A 137 -8.76 9.32 16.33
C GLY A 137 -8.52 9.45 14.82
N ARG A 138 -8.70 10.66 14.31
CA ARG A 138 -8.50 10.98 12.89
C ARG A 138 -7.02 11.15 12.55
N VAL A 139 -6.64 10.66 11.38
CA VAL A 139 -5.38 11.05 10.72
C VAL A 139 -5.51 12.51 10.26
N CYS A 140 -4.55 13.34 10.67
CA CYS A 140 -4.47 14.76 10.32
C CYS A 140 -3.61 14.96 9.06
N MET A 141 -3.39 16.22 8.66
CA MET A 141 -2.60 16.55 7.47
C MET A 141 -1.17 16.03 7.57
N ASP A 142 -0.51 16.29 8.70
CA ASP A 142 0.93 16.01 8.89
C ASP A 142 1.20 15.14 10.13
N MET A 143 0.15 14.66 10.82
CA MET A 143 0.31 13.85 12.03
C MET A 143 -0.84 12.88 12.27
N CYS A 144 -0.56 11.84 13.05
CA CYS A 144 -1.58 10.96 13.61
C CYS A 144 -1.18 10.48 15.01
N MET A 145 -2.15 9.93 15.74
CA MET A 145 -1.93 9.41 17.09
C MET A 145 -2.14 7.90 17.11
N ILE A 146 -1.35 7.23 17.93
CA ILE A 146 -1.41 5.78 18.13
C ILE A 146 -1.47 5.45 19.62
N ASP A 147 -2.17 4.38 19.95
CA ASP A 147 -2.13 3.80 21.29
C ASP A 147 -0.93 2.86 21.40
N VAL A 148 0.02 3.22 22.28
CA VAL A 148 1.23 2.43 22.54
C VAL A 148 1.22 1.85 23.96
N SER A 149 0.07 1.79 24.63
CA SER A 149 -0.06 1.28 26.01
C SER A 149 0.45 -0.15 26.18
N LYS A 150 0.45 -0.94 25.10
CA LYS A 150 0.97 -2.32 25.09
C LYS A 150 2.44 -2.43 24.70
N VAL A 151 3.06 -1.36 24.23
CA VAL A 151 4.44 -1.36 23.73
C VAL A 151 5.40 -1.08 24.88
N THR A 152 6.22 -2.07 25.22
CA THR A 152 7.19 -1.97 26.32
C THR A 152 8.35 -1.04 25.98
N ASN A 153 8.77 -0.21 26.94
CA ASN A 153 9.93 0.70 26.83
C ASN A 153 9.89 1.61 25.59
N VAL A 154 8.71 2.11 25.24
CA VAL A 154 8.54 3.05 24.12
C VAL A 154 9.05 4.45 24.50
N LEU A 155 9.79 5.08 23.61
CA LEU A 155 10.46 6.37 23.79
C LEU A 155 10.25 7.28 22.56
N PRO A 156 10.33 8.61 22.72
CA PRO A 156 10.44 9.49 21.56
C PRO A 156 11.68 9.14 20.73
N GLY A 157 11.56 9.20 19.41
CA GLY A 157 12.61 8.83 18.46
C GLY A 157 12.60 7.37 18.01
N ASP A 158 11.86 6.49 18.69
CA ASP A 158 11.68 5.09 18.30
C ASP A 158 11.09 4.99 16.88
N ASP A 159 11.59 4.03 16.11
CA ASP A 159 11.11 3.77 14.75
C ASP A 159 9.71 3.16 14.75
N VAL A 160 8.92 3.63 13.80
CA VAL A 160 7.55 3.19 13.55
C VAL A 160 7.42 2.76 12.10
N THR A 161 6.98 1.53 11.87
CA THR A 161 6.64 1.04 10.53
C THR A 161 5.16 1.30 10.26
N ALA A 162 4.88 2.21 9.33
CA ALA A 162 3.51 2.52 8.90
C ALA A 162 2.99 1.51 7.88
N PHE A 163 3.87 1.03 6.99
CA PHE A 163 3.67 -0.19 6.21
C PHE A 163 5.01 -0.76 5.72
N GLY A 164 5.05 -2.05 5.46
CA GLY A 164 6.23 -2.80 5.02
C GLY A 164 5.93 -4.30 5.05
N ASP A 165 6.66 -5.06 5.86
CA ASP A 165 6.32 -6.46 6.12
C ASP A 165 5.03 -6.58 6.96
N ASP A 166 4.87 -5.74 7.99
CA ASP A 166 3.65 -5.59 8.79
C ASP A 166 3.45 -4.13 9.22
N PRO A 167 2.26 -3.52 8.99
CA PRO A 167 1.23 -4.00 8.06
C PRO A 167 1.77 -4.06 6.62
N SER A 168 1.33 -5.05 5.84
CA SER A 168 1.65 -5.09 4.42
C SER A 168 0.89 -4.02 3.63
N VAL A 169 1.39 -3.64 2.45
CA VAL A 169 0.70 -2.71 1.54
C VAL A 169 -0.71 -3.21 1.20
N ASP A 170 -0.89 -4.51 0.98
CA ASP A 170 -2.21 -5.11 0.75
C ASP A 170 -3.13 -5.01 1.99
N ASN A 171 -2.57 -5.05 3.21
CA ASN A 171 -3.33 -4.84 4.43
C ASN A 171 -3.87 -3.40 4.50
N ILE A 172 -3.01 -2.42 4.20
CA ILE A 172 -3.38 -1.01 4.14
C ILE A 172 -4.44 -0.78 3.07
N ALA A 173 -4.24 -1.31 1.86
CA ALA A 173 -5.17 -1.20 0.75
C ALA A 173 -6.57 -1.72 1.13
N ARG A 174 -6.64 -2.90 1.76
CA ARG A 174 -7.91 -3.48 2.21
C ARG A 174 -8.63 -2.60 3.23
N ARG A 175 -7.91 -2.01 4.20
CA ARG A 175 -8.50 -1.11 5.20
C ARG A 175 -8.97 0.21 4.59
N MET A 176 -8.31 0.67 3.54
CA MET A 176 -8.71 1.85 2.77
C MET A 176 -9.88 1.58 1.80
N GLY A 177 -10.24 0.31 1.58
CA GLY A 177 -11.21 -0.07 0.54
C GLY A 177 -10.66 0.12 -0.87
N SER A 178 -9.35 -0.09 -1.07
CA SER A 178 -8.66 0.15 -2.34
C SER A 178 -7.65 -0.96 -2.69
N ILE A 179 -6.73 -0.66 -3.62
CA ILE A 179 -5.70 -1.54 -4.15
C ILE A 179 -4.30 -1.06 -3.74
N ASN A 180 -3.35 -2.00 -3.72
CA ASN A 180 -1.96 -1.73 -3.32
C ASN A 180 -1.26 -0.69 -4.19
N TYR A 181 -1.64 -0.56 -5.46
CA TYR A 181 -1.19 0.50 -6.37
C TYR A 181 -1.43 1.89 -5.78
N GLU A 182 -2.63 2.16 -5.26
CA GLU A 182 -2.97 3.47 -4.71
C GLU A 182 -2.13 3.75 -3.47
N VAL A 183 -1.93 2.76 -2.60
CA VAL A 183 -1.16 2.92 -1.36
C VAL A 183 0.27 3.40 -1.65
N VAL A 184 0.99 2.71 -2.55
CA VAL A 184 2.39 3.09 -2.85
C VAL A 184 2.49 4.37 -3.69
N CYS A 185 1.51 4.63 -4.56
CA CYS A 185 1.46 5.88 -5.34
C CYS A 185 1.08 7.11 -4.50
N SER A 186 0.37 6.91 -3.39
CA SER A 186 -0.06 8.00 -2.51
C SER A 186 1.09 8.65 -1.75
N VAL A 187 2.23 7.95 -1.58
CA VAL A 187 3.39 8.49 -0.86
C VAL A 187 3.96 9.68 -1.64
N GLY A 188 3.65 10.89 -1.17
CA GLY A 188 3.95 12.15 -1.87
C GLY A 188 5.43 12.54 -1.80
N LYS A 189 5.84 13.55 -2.59
CA LYS A 189 7.25 14.01 -2.70
C LYS A 189 7.86 14.52 -1.38
N ARG A 190 7.04 14.89 -0.39
CA ARG A 190 7.49 15.36 0.93
C ARG A 190 8.22 14.28 1.72
N VAL A 191 7.89 13.01 1.48
CA VAL A 191 8.54 11.88 2.14
C VAL A 191 9.89 11.60 1.47
N PRO A 192 11.03 11.69 2.17
CA PRO A 192 12.32 11.36 1.57
C PRO A 192 12.40 9.88 1.20
N ARG A 193 13.04 9.56 0.06
CA ARG A 193 13.29 8.17 -0.37
C ARG A 193 14.74 7.80 -0.06
N ILE A 194 14.93 6.68 0.61
CA ILE A 194 16.24 6.07 0.87
C ILE A 194 16.28 4.75 0.10
N TYR A 195 17.35 4.55 -0.67
CA TYR A 195 17.59 3.33 -1.43
C TYR A 195 18.65 2.49 -0.70
N LEU A 196 18.39 1.19 -0.57
CA LEU A 196 19.24 0.22 0.14
C LEU A 196 20.04 -0.63 -0.85
#